data_AF-A0A4Y2ASB6-F1
#
_entry.id   AF-A0A4Y2ASB6-F1
#
_cell.length_a   1.000
_cell.length_b   1.000
_cell.length_c   1.000
_cell.angle_alpha   90.00
_cell.angle_beta   90.00
_cell.angle_gamma   90.00
#
_symmetry.space_group_name_H-M   'P 1'
#
loop_
_entity.id
_entity.type
_entity.pdbx_description
1 polymer ?
#
loop_
_entity_poly.entity_id
_entity_poly.type
_entity_poly.pdbx_seq_one_letter_code
_entity_poly.pdbx_strand_id
1 'polypeptide(L)'
;MSLLESLRSSSTRNLLIKEVKDFYMHLLSKGARILFSWVPSYVGITGNELADKSAKSATEFLTRPIVYADVRSAVNQWCYCQWQEKWNMETNNKLHVIKPVLSHWVTELNRRCDVVLTRLRIGHTRLTHKYLLFAESPPTCSHCGAILSNTS
;
A
#
# COMPACT_ATOMS: atom_id res chain seq x y z
N MET A 1 -7.93 1.02 10.80
CA MET A 1 -8.88 0.93 11.92
C MET A 1 -8.42 1.89 12.98
N SER A 2 -9.27 2.83 13.40
CA SER A 2 -8.93 3.80 14.44
C SER A 2 -8.91 3.14 15.83
N LEU A 3 -8.29 3.79 16.82
CA LEU A 3 -8.34 3.34 18.22
C LEU A 3 -9.79 3.23 18.72
N LEU A 4 -10.65 4.20 18.37
CA LEU A 4 -12.06 4.23 18.78
C LEU A 4 -12.85 3.05 18.19
N GLU A 5 -12.61 2.70 16.93
CA GLU A 5 -13.20 1.49 16.33
C GLU A 5 -12.72 0.21 17.04
N SER A 6 -11.44 0.17 17.40
CA SER A 6 -10.84 -0.97 18.10
C SER A 6 -11.36 -1.14 19.53
N LEU A 7 -11.74 -0.04 20.20
CA LEU A 7 -12.41 -0.06 21.50
C LEU A 7 -13.86 -0.56 21.39
N ARG A 8 -14.54 -0.27 20.28
CA ARG A 8 -15.92 -0.73 20.03
C ARG A 8 -16.01 -2.20 19.62
N SER A 9 -14.95 -2.80 19.08
CA SER A 9 -14.97 -4.21 18.69
C SER A 9 -15.06 -5.15 19.90
N SER A 10 -15.71 -6.30 19.76
CA SER A 10 -15.80 -7.31 20.83
C SER A 10 -14.50 -8.12 21.00
N SER A 11 -13.66 -8.20 19.96
CA SER A 11 -12.42 -8.98 19.95
C SER A 11 -11.25 -8.15 19.42
N THR A 12 -10.10 -8.24 20.09
CA THR A 12 -8.83 -7.64 19.65
C THR A 12 -7.67 -8.59 19.95
N ARG A 13 -6.74 -8.73 19.00
CA ARG A 13 -5.47 -9.45 19.19
C ARG A 13 -4.35 -8.55 19.73
N ASN A 14 -4.61 -7.25 19.84
CA ASN A 14 -3.63 -6.27 20.31
C ASN A 14 -3.73 -6.15 21.85
N LEU A 15 -2.63 -6.50 22.54
CA LEU A 15 -2.55 -6.49 24.00
C LEU A 15 -2.78 -5.09 24.59
N LEU A 16 -2.35 -4.02 23.92
CA LEU A 16 -2.57 -2.65 24.38
C LEU A 16 -4.06 -2.28 24.36
N ILE A 17 -4.76 -2.67 23.30
CA ILE A 17 -6.21 -2.42 23.21
C ILE A 17 -6.95 -3.22 24.29
N LYS A 18 -6.45 -4.42 24.64
CA LYS A 18 -6.99 -5.21 25.75
C LYS A 18 -6.77 -4.51 27.09
N GLU A 19 -5.55 -4.05 27.38
CA GLU A 19 -5.25 -3.29 28.61
C GLU A 19 -6.14 -2.05 28.77
N VAL A 20 -6.32 -1.28 27.69
CA VAL A 20 -7.19 -0.09 27.71
C VAL A 20 -8.64 -0.48 27.97
N LYS A 21 -9.12 -1.59 27.40
CA LYS A 21 -10.48 -2.10 27.67
C LYS A 21 -10.65 -2.55 29.12
N ASP A 22 -9.69 -3.31 29.65
CA ASP A 22 -9.74 -3.80 31.03
C ASP A 22 -9.77 -2.61 32.01
N PHE A 23 -8.96 -1.57 31.74
CA PHE A 23 -8.96 -0.34 32.52
C PHE A 23 -10.26 0.45 32.38
N TYR A 24 -10.80 0.56 31.17
CA TYR A 24 -12.09 1.20 30.92
C TYR A 24 -13.23 0.50 31.67
N MET A 25 -13.31 -0.84 31.61
CA MET A 25 -14.32 -1.63 32.32
C MET A 25 -14.20 -1.48 33.84
N HIS A 26 -12.96 -1.42 34.36
CA HIS A 26 -12.70 -1.15 35.78
C HIS A 26 -13.16 0.24 36.23
N LEU A 27 -13.02 1.27 35.39
CA LEU A 27 -13.53 2.60 35.73
C LEU A 27 -15.06 2.65 35.69
N LEU A 28 -15.68 1.95 34.72
CA LEU A 28 -17.14 1.84 34.67
C LEU A 28 -17.72 1.11 35.89
N SER A 29 -17.06 0.05 36.37
CA SER A 29 -17.51 -0.67 37.57
C SER A 29 -17.46 0.19 38.83
N LYS A 30 -16.62 1.23 38.85
CA LYS A 30 -16.58 2.26 39.90
C LYS A 30 -17.59 3.40 39.71
N GLY A 31 -18.45 3.33 38.70
CA GLY A 31 -19.47 4.34 38.40
C GLY A 31 -18.93 5.57 37.65
N ALA A 32 -17.72 5.51 37.09
CA ALA A 32 -17.19 6.62 36.29
C ALA A 32 -17.97 6.75 34.97
N ARG A 33 -18.28 7.99 34.57
CA ARG A 33 -18.85 8.29 33.25
C ARG A 33 -17.74 8.76 32.32
N ILE A 34 -17.46 7.98 31.30
CA ILE A 34 -16.37 8.24 30.34
C ILE A 34 -16.97 8.50 28.96
N LEU A 35 -16.53 9.59 28.31
CA LEU A 35 -16.89 9.93 26.93
C LEU A 35 -15.62 9.95 26.10
N PHE A 36 -15.66 9.31 24.93
CA PHE A 36 -14.58 9.38 23.95
C PHE A 36 -15.00 10.28 22.79
N SER A 37 -14.17 11.27 22.47
CA SER A 37 -14.35 12.17 21.33
C SER A 37 -13.08 12.19 20.49
N TRP A 38 -13.23 12.09 19.18
CA TRP A 38 -12.13 12.31 18.26
C TRP A 38 -11.89 13.81 18.07
N VAL A 39 -10.62 14.20 18.03
CA VAL A 39 -10.19 15.58 17.81
C VAL A 39 -9.13 15.57 16.71
N PRO A 40 -9.17 16.49 15.73
CA PRO A 40 -8.14 16.57 14.70
C PRO A 40 -6.77 16.91 15.29
N SER A 41 -5.72 16.30 14.72
CA SER A 41 -4.33 16.58 15.09
C SER A 41 -3.84 17.89 14.45
N TYR A 42 -2.91 18.59 15.11
CA TYR A 42 -2.18 19.75 14.57
C TYR A 42 -3.04 20.97 14.19
N VAL A 43 -4.17 21.18 14.86
CA VAL A 43 -5.06 22.33 14.62
C VAL A 43 -4.99 23.41 15.72
N GLY A 44 -3.95 23.43 16.55
CA GLY A 44 -3.81 24.47 17.59
C GLY A 44 -4.58 24.20 18.89
N ILE A 45 -5.16 23.01 19.08
CA ILE A 45 -5.89 22.69 20.33
C ILE A 45 -4.86 22.39 21.41
N THR A 46 -4.65 23.36 22.30
CA THR A 46 -3.60 23.33 23.33
C THR A 46 -3.58 22.04 24.15
N GLY A 47 -4.74 21.54 24.59
CA GLY A 47 -4.82 20.30 25.36
C GLY A 47 -4.38 19.06 24.57
N ASN A 48 -4.70 18.99 23.28
CA ASN A 48 -4.29 17.90 22.39
C ASN A 48 -2.77 17.95 22.11
N GLU A 49 -2.24 19.15 21.88
CA GLU A 49 -0.81 19.36 21.63
C GLU A 49 0.05 19.04 22.86
N LEU A 50 -0.43 19.42 24.06
CA LEU A 50 0.23 19.05 25.32
C LEU A 50 0.22 17.54 25.53
N ALA A 51 -0.90 16.88 25.29
CA ALA A 51 -1.00 15.42 25.40
C ALA A 51 -0.06 14.70 24.42
N ASP A 52 -0.01 15.14 23.16
CA ASP A 52 0.89 14.61 22.13
C ASP A 52 2.37 14.82 22.49
N LYS A 53 2.72 16.00 22.99
CA LYS A 53 4.08 16.30 23.48
C LYS A 53 4.47 15.39 24.64
N SER A 54 3.60 15.22 25.63
CA SER A 54 3.84 14.32 26.77
C SER A 54 3.99 12.86 26.32
N ALA A 55 3.13 12.38 25.40
CA ALA A 55 3.23 11.03 24.86
C ALA A 55 4.56 10.80 24.13
N LYS A 56 4.99 11.76 23.29
CA LYS A 56 6.28 11.71 22.58
C LYS A 56 7.46 11.65 23.56
N SER A 57 7.45 12.46 24.62
CA SER A 57 8.50 12.43 25.65
C SER A 57 8.53 11.12 26.46
N ALA A 58 7.40 10.44 26.63
CA ALA A 58 7.32 9.18 27.37
C ALA A 58 7.82 7.95 26.58
N THR A 59 8.01 8.10 25.26
CA THR A 59 8.45 7.00 24.37
C THR A 59 9.84 6.47 24.73
N GLU A 60 10.68 7.26 25.40
CA GLU A 60 12.05 6.86 25.80
C GLU A 60 12.09 5.81 26.93
N PHE A 61 10.99 5.57 27.64
CA PHE A 61 10.99 4.78 28.89
C PHE A 61 10.28 3.41 28.80
N LEU A 62 9.78 3.01 27.63
CA LEU A 62 8.91 1.84 27.52
C LEU A 62 9.47 0.81 26.52
N THR A 63 10.26 -0.14 27.02
CA THR A 63 10.51 -1.45 26.39
C THR A 63 9.26 -2.32 26.50
N ARG A 64 8.18 -1.92 25.82
CA ARG A 64 7.01 -2.81 25.64
C ARG A 64 7.23 -3.71 24.43
N PRO A 65 6.79 -4.97 24.48
CA PRO A 65 6.87 -5.86 23.33
C PRO A 65 6.04 -5.29 22.19
N ILE A 66 6.69 -5.06 21.05
CA ILE A 66 6.03 -4.56 19.85
C ILE A 66 5.05 -5.61 19.35
N VAL A 67 3.84 -5.20 18.98
CA VAL A 67 2.84 -6.11 18.44
C VAL A 67 3.36 -6.64 17.10
N TYR A 68 3.46 -7.97 16.96
CA TYR A 68 3.97 -8.62 15.75
C TYR A 68 3.31 -8.11 14.46
N ALA A 69 2.00 -7.82 14.50
CA ALA A 69 1.28 -7.27 13.36
C ALA A 69 1.85 -5.93 12.87
N ASP A 70 2.27 -5.06 13.80
CA ASP A 70 2.83 -3.75 13.50
C ASP A 70 4.22 -3.90 12.90
N VAL A 71 5.06 -4.77 13.48
CA VAL A 71 6.38 -5.11 12.91
C VAL A 71 6.22 -5.68 11.50
N ARG A 72 5.33 -6.66 11.31
CA ARG A 72 5.08 -7.28 10.01
C ARG A 72 4.62 -6.24 8.99
N SER A 73 3.73 -5.33 9.37
CA SER A 73 3.27 -4.26 8.49
C SER A 73 4.41 -3.32 8.09
N ALA A 74 5.24 -2.91 9.05
CA ALA A 74 6.39 -2.05 8.78
C ALA A 74 7.43 -2.73 7.87
N VAL A 75 7.74 -4.00 8.13
CA VAL A 75 8.65 -4.79 7.29
C VAL A 75 8.10 -4.95 5.87
N ASN A 76 6.82 -5.30 5.72
CA ASN A 76 6.18 -5.41 4.41
C ASN A 76 6.21 -4.08 3.64
N GLN A 77 5.94 -2.96 4.33
CA GLN A 77 6.00 -1.63 3.74
C GLN A 77 7.43 -1.31 3.29
N TRP A 78 8.43 -1.62 4.09
CA TRP A 78 9.83 -1.43 3.74
C TRP A 78 10.22 -2.26 2.51
N CYS A 79 9.88 -3.56 2.49
CA CYS A 79 10.11 -4.43 1.33
C CYS A 79 9.45 -3.88 0.06
N TYR A 80 8.22 -3.36 0.19
CA TYR A 80 7.50 -2.75 -0.92
C TYR A 80 8.19 -1.48 -1.43
N CYS A 81 8.63 -0.59 -0.54
CA CYS A 81 9.39 0.60 -0.92
C CYS A 81 10.68 0.23 -1.66
N GLN A 82 11.43 -0.76 -1.16
CA GLN A 82 12.64 -1.26 -1.82
C GLN A 82 12.34 -1.87 -3.20
N TRP A 83 11.22 -2.57 -3.35
CA TRP A 83 10.79 -3.09 -4.64
C TRP A 83 10.42 -1.96 -5.61
N GLN A 84 9.70 -0.93 -5.14
CA GLN A 84 9.35 0.24 -5.93
C GLN A 84 10.59 1.05 -6.36
N GLU A 85 11.59 1.21 -5.49
CA GLU A 85 12.86 1.86 -5.84
C GLU A 85 13.58 1.11 -6.96
N LYS A 86 13.67 -0.22 -6.86
CA LYS A 86 14.22 -1.06 -7.94
C LYS A 86 13.42 -0.92 -9.23
N TRP A 87 12.10 -0.90 -9.13
CA TRP A 87 11.22 -0.74 -10.29
C TRP A 87 11.39 0.63 -10.96
N ASN A 88 11.56 1.70 -10.19
CA ASN A 88 11.82 3.04 -10.72
C ASN A 88 13.15 3.13 -11.51
N MET A 89 14.10 2.23 -11.25
CA MET A 89 15.36 2.15 -12.00
C MET A 89 15.23 1.44 -13.36
N GLU A 90 14.09 0.78 -13.64
CA GLU A 90 13.85 0.07 -14.90
C GLU A 90 13.54 1.05 -16.04
N THR A 91 14.58 1.55 -16.70
CA THR A 91 14.47 2.53 -17.78
C THR A 91 14.15 1.92 -19.15
N ASN A 92 14.47 0.64 -19.38
CA ASN A 92 14.27 -0.04 -20.67
C ASN A 92 13.15 -1.10 -20.62
N ASN A 93 12.17 -0.90 -19.74
CA ASN A 93 11.07 -1.83 -19.54
C ASN A 93 9.75 -1.20 -20.00
N LYS A 94 9.17 -1.72 -21.09
CA LYS A 94 7.87 -1.25 -21.61
C LYS A 94 6.75 -1.32 -20.57
N LEU A 95 6.81 -2.29 -19.66
CA LEU A 95 5.81 -2.42 -18.60
C LEU A 95 5.97 -1.33 -17.52
N HIS A 96 7.19 -0.87 -17.24
CA HIS A 96 7.43 0.22 -16.28
C HIS A 96 6.78 1.52 -16.75
N VAL A 97 6.88 1.86 -18.04
CA VAL A 97 6.21 3.03 -18.64
C VAL A 97 4.69 2.98 -18.42
N ILE A 98 4.08 1.80 -18.53
CA ILE A 98 2.63 1.59 -18.42
C ILE A 98 2.18 1.52 -16.96
N LYS A 99 3.05 1.01 -16.08
CA LYS A 99 2.75 0.77 -14.67
C LYS A 99 3.91 1.25 -13.79
N PRO A 100 4.07 2.57 -13.61
CA PRO A 100 5.18 3.11 -12.82
C PRO A 100 5.06 2.77 -11.33
N VAL A 101 3.83 2.59 -10.81
CA VAL A 101 3.59 2.23 -9.40
C VAL A 101 3.18 0.77 -9.28
N LEU A 102 3.85 0.02 -8.42
CA LEU A 102 3.65 -1.41 -8.19
C LEU A 102 2.37 -1.70 -7.39
N SER A 103 1.19 -1.47 -7.94
CA SER A 103 -0.07 -1.80 -7.27
C SER A 103 -0.72 -3.06 -7.83
N HIS A 104 -1.72 -3.61 -7.14
CA HIS A 104 -2.58 -4.63 -7.75
C HIS A 104 -3.32 -4.03 -8.96
N TRP A 105 -3.49 -4.82 -10.01
CA TRP A 105 -4.40 -4.43 -11.09
C TRP A 105 -5.83 -4.52 -10.59
N VAL A 106 -6.66 -3.51 -10.89
CA VAL A 106 -8.04 -3.40 -10.40
C VAL A 106 -8.96 -4.49 -10.96
N THR A 107 -8.51 -5.21 -12.00
CA THR A 107 -9.30 -6.20 -12.71
C THR A 107 -9.04 -7.60 -12.18
N GLU A 108 -10.01 -8.18 -11.48
CA GLU A 108 -10.05 -9.62 -11.16
C GLU A 108 -10.45 -10.42 -12.40
N LEU A 109 -9.52 -10.57 -13.34
CA LEU A 109 -9.74 -11.36 -14.53
C LEU A 109 -9.20 -12.77 -14.35
N ASN A 110 -9.71 -13.70 -15.15
CA ASN A 110 -9.08 -15.02 -15.24
C ASN A 110 -7.69 -14.89 -15.91
N ARG A 111 -6.82 -15.87 -15.64
CA ARG A 111 -5.46 -15.93 -16.16
C ARG A 111 -5.35 -15.70 -17.68
N ARG A 112 -6.31 -16.17 -18.47
CA ARG A 112 -6.28 -16.02 -19.93
C ARG A 112 -6.42 -14.54 -20.32
N CYS A 113 -7.35 -13.82 -19.72
CA CYS A 113 -7.56 -12.41 -19.94
C CYS A 113 -6.35 -11.58 -19.50
N ASP A 114 -5.74 -11.89 -18.35
CA ASP A 114 -4.53 -11.20 -17.88
C ASP A 114 -3.36 -11.33 -18.85
N VAL A 115 -3.16 -12.53 -19.41
CA VAL A 115 -2.11 -12.77 -20.41
C VAL A 115 -2.37 -11.95 -21.68
N VAL A 116 -3.62 -11.92 -22.16
CA VAL A 116 -3.99 -11.12 -23.34
C VAL A 116 -3.76 -9.63 -23.09
N LEU A 117 -4.27 -9.10 -21.97
CA LEU A 117 -4.10 -7.69 -21.62
C LEU A 117 -2.64 -7.30 -21.40
N THR A 118 -1.85 -8.14 -20.73
CA THR A 118 -0.42 -7.89 -20.53
C THR A 118 0.30 -7.80 -21.87
N ARG A 119 0.04 -8.74 -22.79
CA ARG A 119 0.60 -8.71 -24.15
C ARG A 119 0.18 -7.47 -24.93
N LEU A 120 -1.10 -7.09 -24.88
CA LEU A 120 -1.58 -5.88 -25.55
C LEU A 120 -0.91 -4.63 -25.00
N ARG A 121 -0.79 -4.50 -23.67
CA ARG A 121 -0.13 -3.38 -23.00
C ARG A 121 1.32 -3.22 -23.47
N ILE A 122 2.12 -4.29 -23.42
CA ILE A 122 3.54 -4.22 -23.84
C ILE A 122 3.74 -4.31 -25.36
N GLY A 123 2.65 -4.38 -26.14
CA GLY A 123 2.68 -4.42 -27.59
C GLY A 123 3.18 -5.71 -28.19
N HIS A 124 2.95 -6.85 -27.54
CA HIS A 124 3.23 -8.19 -28.06
C HIS A 124 2.05 -8.70 -28.90
N THR A 125 1.89 -8.13 -30.09
CA THR A 125 0.87 -8.55 -31.06
C THR A 125 1.52 -9.31 -32.21
N ARG A 126 0.71 -10.01 -33.02
CA ARG A 126 1.22 -10.65 -34.25
C ARG A 126 1.88 -9.63 -35.17
N LEU A 127 1.32 -8.43 -35.30
CA LEU A 127 1.84 -7.39 -36.18
C LEU A 127 3.26 -6.97 -35.78
N THR A 128 3.52 -6.83 -34.48
CA THR A 128 4.78 -6.28 -33.97
C THR A 128 5.80 -7.33 -33.53
N HIS A 129 5.43 -8.61 -33.41
CA HIS A 129 6.33 -9.68 -32.95
C HIS A 129 6.47 -10.87 -33.91
N LYS A 130 5.63 -10.99 -34.95
CA LYS A 130 5.75 -12.08 -35.94
C LYS A 130 7.15 -12.09 -36.55
N TYR A 131 7.66 -10.92 -36.97
CA TYR A 131 8.96 -10.85 -37.63
C TYR A 131 10.10 -11.34 -36.73
N LEU A 132 10.04 -11.09 -35.40
CA LEU A 132 11.01 -11.61 -34.44
C LEU A 132 10.95 -13.13 -34.30
N LEU A 133 9.75 -13.72 -34.31
CA LEU A 133 9.55 -15.17 -34.18
C LEU A 133 10.00 -15.94 -35.42
N PHE A 134 9.88 -15.34 -36.60
CA PHE A 134 10.21 -15.97 -37.88
C PHE A 134 11.51 -15.45 -38.50
N ALA A 135 12.26 -14.59 -37.79
CA ALA A 135 13.46 -13.91 -38.28
C ALA A 135 13.25 -13.18 -39.63
N GLU A 136 12.05 -12.64 -39.84
CA GLU A 136 11.68 -11.83 -41.01
C GLU A 136 12.10 -10.36 -40.78
N SER A 137 12.04 -9.54 -41.84
CA SER A 137 12.23 -8.09 -41.70
C SER A 137 11.07 -7.42 -40.95
N PRO A 138 11.33 -6.34 -40.19
CA PRO A 138 10.27 -5.59 -39.52
C PRO A 138 9.23 -5.08 -40.53
N PRO A 139 7.93 -5.21 -40.24
CA PRO A 139 6.89 -4.72 -41.14
C PRO A 139 6.88 -3.19 -41.16
N THR A 140 6.65 -2.61 -42.34
CA THR A 140 6.60 -1.15 -42.55
C THR A 140 5.20 -0.69 -42.94
N CYS A 141 4.89 0.57 -42.63
CA CYS A 141 3.66 1.22 -43.04
C CYS A 141 3.70 1.52 -44.54
N SER A 142 2.67 1.09 -45.29
CA SER A 142 2.57 1.32 -46.74
C SER A 142 2.41 2.79 -47.14
N HIS A 143 1.99 3.65 -46.21
CA HIS A 143 1.74 5.07 -46.48
C HIS A 143 2.93 5.97 -46.14
N CYS A 144 3.61 5.73 -45.02
CA CYS A 144 4.72 6.58 -44.56
C CYS A 144 6.09 5.88 -44.51
N GLY A 145 6.16 4.58 -44.79
CA GLY A 145 7.41 3.80 -44.77
C GLY A 145 7.99 3.52 -43.39
N ALA A 146 7.42 4.06 -42.31
CA ALA A 146 7.90 3.85 -40.95
C ALA A 146 7.73 2.40 -40.49
N ILE A 147 8.63 1.91 -39.65
CA ILE A 147 8.53 0.58 -39.03
C ILE A 147 7.32 0.55 -38.09
N LEU A 148 6.49 -0.49 -38.20
CA LEU A 148 5.35 -0.68 -37.31
C LEU A 148 5.86 -1.18 -35.95
N SER A 149 5.92 -0.28 -34.98
CA SER A 149 6.31 -0.56 -33.59
C SER A 149 5.26 -0.01 -32.61
N ASN A 150 5.30 -0.51 -31.37
CA ASN A 150 4.43 -0.06 -30.28
C ASN A 150 5.05 1.08 -29.44
N THR A 151 6.19 1.64 -29.87
CA THR A 151 6.89 2.72 -29.18
C THR A 151 6.63 4.02 -29.92
N SER A 152 5.74 4.86 -29.37
CA SER A 152 5.68 6.30 -29.65
C SER A 152 6.85 7.01 -28.98
#